data_AF-A0A1J5J031-F1
#
_entry.id   AF-A0A1J5J031-F1
#
_cell.length_a   1.000
_cell.length_b   1.000
_cell.length_c   1.000
_cell.angle_alpha   90.00
_cell.angle_beta   90.00
_cell.angle_gamma   90.00
#
_symmetry.space_group_name_H-M   'P 1'
#
loop_
_entity.id
_entity.type
_entity.pdbx_description
1 polymer ?
#
loop_
_entity_poly.entity_id
_entity_poly.type
_entity_poly.pdbx_seq_one_letter_code
_entity_poly.pdbx_strand_id
1 'polypeptide(L)'
;MKNTTMIQSQIARFILAGAAAAMLFSCAPATDKSTDTTQIALPIDTVLNLYCSNVGINIDGCVLFDPENPYANADVNDVSKWTLHTAAPSAKARFYLWATALARSPTGENQYFTAQALHELFTINADVAIKDHALLAYRSVLDNFFGSVTYIAATWVGPDVYYAEPLADKVGASMYNPTPLGLGLLYANNTLALDALSTWGYVYNVTTGTITKIQ
;
A
#
# COMPACT_ATOMS: atom_id res chain seq x y z
N MET A 1 -65.01 -21.39 11.41
CA MET A 1 -66.25 -22.15 11.13
C MET A 1 -66.39 -22.30 9.62
N LYS A 2 -66.56 -23.55 9.16
CA LYS A 2 -66.83 -24.04 7.78
C LYS A 2 -65.70 -23.84 6.76
N ASN A 3 -65.33 -24.76 5.88
CA ASN A 3 -65.58 -26.19 5.62
C ASN A 3 -64.53 -26.56 4.54
N THR A 4 -63.74 -27.62 4.72
CA THR A 4 -63.83 -28.92 4.00
C THR A 4 -63.47 -28.91 2.50
N THR A 5 -62.22 -29.30 2.22
CA THR A 5 -61.74 -30.39 1.33
C THR A 5 -62.27 -30.61 -0.10
N MET A 6 -61.30 -31.05 -0.95
CA MET A 6 -61.41 -32.00 -2.08
C MET A 6 -61.69 -31.32 -3.45
N ILE A 7 -61.02 -31.58 -4.58
CA ILE A 7 -60.78 -32.87 -5.28
C ILE A 7 -59.68 -32.72 -6.38
N GLN A 8 -58.83 -33.77 -6.50
CA GLN A 8 -58.09 -34.38 -7.64
C GLN A 8 -57.85 -33.56 -8.94
N SER A 9 -56.62 -33.35 -9.42
CA SER A 9 -55.73 -34.30 -10.14
C SER A 9 -56.38 -35.04 -11.31
N GLN A 10 -55.98 -34.76 -12.56
CA GLN A 10 -55.58 -35.69 -13.66
C GLN A 10 -55.09 -34.82 -14.84
N ILE A 11 -53.79 -34.75 -15.15
CA ILE A 11 -53.05 -35.54 -16.16
C ILE A 11 -53.82 -35.71 -17.48
N ALA A 12 -53.34 -35.10 -18.58
CA ALA A 12 -52.84 -35.83 -19.75
C ALA A 12 -52.66 -34.98 -21.04
N ARG A 13 -51.42 -35.04 -21.57
CA ARG A 13 -51.03 -35.21 -22.99
C ARG A 13 -51.22 -34.02 -23.94
N PHE A 14 -50.12 -33.35 -24.33
CA PHE A 14 -49.19 -33.66 -25.45
C PHE A 14 -49.87 -33.65 -26.83
N ILE A 15 -49.50 -32.71 -27.71
CA ILE A 15 -49.03 -32.83 -29.13
C ILE A 15 -48.48 -31.44 -29.55
N LEU A 16 -47.15 -31.28 -29.64
CA LEU A 16 -46.34 -31.05 -30.87
C LEU A 16 -46.76 -29.89 -31.80
N ALA A 17 -45.86 -28.92 -31.96
CA ALA A 17 -45.03 -28.72 -33.18
C ALA A 17 -44.67 -27.24 -33.39
N GLY A 18 -43.43 -26.97 -33.82
CA GLY A 18 -43.10 -25.73 -34.53
C GLY A 18 -41.91 -24.98 -33.95
N ALA A 19 -40.73 -25.27 -34.48
CA ALA A 19 -39.44 -24.70 -34.10
C ALA A 19 -39.31 -23.19 -34.40
N ALA A 20 -38.69 -22.46 -33.49
CA ALA A 20 -37.97 -21.23 -33.78
C ALA A 20 -36.59 -21.30 -33.10
N ALA A 21 -35.54 -21.38 -33.90
CA ALA A 21 -34.16 -21.39 -33.46
C ALA A 21 -33.77 -19.99 -32.96
N ALA A 22 -33.65 -19.83 -31.64
CA ALA A 22 -33.04 -18.66 -31.04
C ALA A 22 -31.52 -18.88 -30.94
N MET A 23 -30.75 -18.10 -31.70
CA MET A 23 -29.30 -18.04 -31.54
C MET A 23 -29.00 -17.46 -30.15
N LEU A 24 -28.52 -18.31 -29.24
CA LEU A 24 -28.00 -17.87 -27.96
C LEU A 24 -26.63 -17.23 -28.19
N PHE A 25 -26.57 -15.91 -28.07
CA PHE A 25 -25.33 -15.24 -27.70
C PHE A 25 -24.92 -15.75 -26.32
N SER A 26 -23.93 -16.64 -26.28
CA SER A 26 -23.20 -16.94 -25.05
C SER A 26 -22.38 -15.70 -24.70
N CYS A 27 -23.00 -14.78 -23.98
CA CYS A 27 -22.25 -13.86 -23.13
C CYS A 27 -21.75 -14.72 -21.97
N ALA A 28 -20.57 -15.31 -22.11
CA ALA A 28 -19.88 -15.92 -21.00
C ALA A 28 -19.66 -14.81 -19.97
N PRO A 29 -20.19 -14.90 -18.73
CA PRO A 29 -19.78 -13.98 -17.70
C PRO A 29 -18.27 -14.15 -17.54
N ALA A 30 -17.55 -13.03 -17.61
CA ALA A 30 -16.18 -12.98 -17.14
C ALA A 30 -16.15 -13.67 -15.77
N THR A 31 -15.37 -14.72 -15.65
CA THR A 31 -15.07 -15.28 -14.35
C THR A 31 -14.21 -14.23 -13.68
N ASP A 32 -14.85 -13.36 -12.90
CA ASP A 32 -14.17 -12.51 -11.94
C ASP A 32 -13.36 -13.44 -11.05
N LYS A 33 -12.07 -13.59 -11.34
CA LYS A 33 -11.08 -13.98 -10.33
C LYS A 33 -10.87 -12.77 -9.41
N SER A 34 -11.96 -12.32 -8.80
CA SER A 34 -11.88 -11.66 -7.51
C SER A 34 -11.46 -12.76 -6.55
N THR A 35 -10.15 -12.87 -6.30
CA THR A 35 -9.68 -13.56 -5.10
C THR A 35 -10.22 -12.77 -3.93
N ASP A 36 -11.30 -13.28 -3.35
CA ASP A 36 -11.93 -12.80 -2.15
C ASP A 36 -10.84 -12.51 -1.09
N THR A 37 -10.60 -11.23 -0.82
CA THR A 37 -9.57 -10.69 0.06
C THR A 37 -9.79 -11.02 1.54
N THR A 38 -10.71 -11.92 1.88
CA THR A 38 -11.24 -12.08 3.23
C THR A 38 -10.47 -13.00 4.18
N GLN A 39 -9.37 -13.67 3.78
CA GLN A 39 -8.51 -14.40 4.74
C GLN A 39 -7.02 -14.44 4.37
N ILE A 40 -6.43 -13.30 3.98
CA ILE A 40 -4.97 -13.21 3.98
C ILE A 40 -4.50 -13.09 5.43
N ALA A 41 -3.80 -14.11 5.94
CA ALA A 41 -3.17 -14.04 7.26
C ALA A 41 -2.01 -13.03 7.20
N LEU A 42 -2.17 -11.91 7.90
CA LEU A 42 -1.18 -10.85 7.91
C LEU A 42 -0.13 -11.08 9.00
N PRO A 43 1.16 -10.78 8.72
CA PRO A 43 2.21 -10.91 9.71
C PRO A 43 1.98 -9.94 10.87
N ILE A 44 2.18 -10.42 12.09
CA ILE A 44 2.07 -9.63 13.32
C ILE A 44 3.43 -9.49 14.03
N ASP A 45 4.44 -10.23 13.58
CA ASP A 45 5.79 -10.14 14.07
C ASP A 45 6.54 -8.93 13.48
N THR A 46 7.78 -8.74 13.94
CA THR A 46 8.62 -7.59 13.61
C THR A 46 9.86 -7.96 12.80
N VAL A 47 9.99 -9.22 12.37
CA VAL A 47 11.19 -9.74 11.69
C VAL A 47 10.94 -9.71 10.18
N LEU A 48 11.61 -8.82 9.47
CA LEU A 48 11.53 -8.74 8.02
C LEU A 48 12.79 -9.30 7.38
N ASN A 49 12.64 -10.29 6.50
CA ASN A 49 13.72 -10.75 5.64
C ASN A 49 13.69 -9.93 4.34
N LEU A 50 14.78 -9.24 4.04
CA LEU A 50 14.90 -8.50 2.77
C LEU A 50 15.11 -9.51 1.63
N TYR A 51 14.05 -9.82 0.88
CA TYR A 51 14.06 -10.84 -0.17
C TYR A 51 15.07 -10.60 -1.29
N CYS A 52 15.30 -9.33 -1.64
CA CYS A 52 16.35 -8.93 -2.57
C CYS A 52 16.97 -7.58 -2.12
N SER A 53 18.13 -7.23 -2.67
CA SER A 53 18.88 -6.02 -2.24
C SER A 53 18.11 -4.72 -2.41
N ASN A 54 17.16 -4.66 -3.36
CA ASN A 54 16.37 -3.46 -3.68
C ASN A 54 14.87 -3.66 -3.43
N VAL A 55 14.48 -4.62 -2.58
CA VAL A 55 13.06 -4.90 -2.31
C VAL A 55 12.33 -3.64 -1.83
N GLY A 56 11.27 -3.21 -2.52
CA GLY A 56 10.57 -1.97 -2.15
C GLY A 56 11.34 -0.68 -2.47
N ILE A 57 12.29 -0.72 -3.41
CA ILE A 57 13.04 0.44 -3.89
C ILE A 57 12.75 0.67 -5.38
N ASN A 58 12.19 1.84 -5.69
CA ASN A 58 11.87 2.33 -7.02
C ASN A 58 11.05 1.32 -7.84
N ILE A 59 11.50 0.98 -9.06
CA ILE A 59 10.80 0.07 -9.98
C ILE A 59 11.09 -1.41 -9.69
N ASP A 60 11.82 -1.73 -8.63
CA ASP A 60 12.15 -3.13 -8.32
C ASP A 60 10.88 -3.91 -7.91
N GLY A 61 10.58 -4.95 -8.68
CA GLY A 61 9.39 -5.79 -8.50
C GLY A 61 9.62 -7.06 -7.69
N CYS A 62 10.80 -7.28 -7.09
CA CYS A 62 11.16 -8.57 -6.49
C CYS A 62 10.21 -8.98 -5.35
N VAL A 63 9.59 -8.00 -4.68
CA VAL A 63 8.61 -8.23 -3.60
C VAL A 63 7.38 -9.03 -4.05
N LEU A 64 7.05 -9.00 -5.35
CA LEU A 64 5.94 -9.80 -5.90
C LEU A 64 6.27 -11.30 -5.98
N PHE A 65 7.55 -11.65 -5.82
CA PHE A 65 8.04 -13.03 -5.83
C PHE A 65 8.51 -13.49 -4.44
N ASP A 66 8.41 -12.64 -3.42
CA ASP A 66 8.75 -12.99 -2.05
C ASP A 66 7.70 -13.97 -1.48
N PRO A 67 8.07 -15.20 -1.09
CA PRO A 67 7.14 -16.16 -0.50
C PRO A 67 6.57 -15.70 0.85
N GLU A 68 7.21 -14.75 1.54
CA GLU A 68 6.71 -14.16 2.78
C GLU A 68 5.71 -13.01 2.54
N ASN A 69 5.58 -12.51 1.31
CA ASN A 69 4.68 -11.39 1.01
C ASN A 69 3.21 -11.83 0.91
N PRO A 70 2.36 -11.49 1.89
CA PRO A 70 0.95 -11.88 1.89
C PRO A 70 0.13 -11.15 0.79
N TYR A 71 0.63 -10.04 0.26
CA TYR A 71 -0.05 -9.23 -0.73
C TYR A 71 0.37 -9.50 -2.18
N ALA A 72 1.31 -10.42 -2.42
CA ALA A 72 1.87 -10.69 -3.76
C ALA A 72 0.77 -10.89 -4.83
N ASN A 73 -0.32 -11.59 -4.46
CA ASN A 73 -1.47 -11.87 -5.32
C ASN A 73 -2.76 -11.10 -4.93
N ALA A 74 -2.73 -10.27 -3.88
CA ALA A 74 -3.89 -9.49 -3.46
C ALA A 74 -4.17 -8.33 -4.43
N ASP A 75 -5.37 -7.76 -4.46
CA ASP A 75 -5.64 -6.56 -5.26
C ASP A 75 -5.21 -5.28 -4.52
N VAL A 76 -3.91 -4.97 -4.55
CA VAL A 76 -3.32 -3.72 -4.07
C VAL A 76 -3.23 -2.70 -5.19
N ASN A 77 -3.98 -1.60 -5.08
CA ASN A 77 -4.04 -0.50 -6.04
C ASN A 77 -4.37 0.84 -5.33
N ASP A 78 -4.48 1.95 -6.07
CA ASP A 78 -4.73 3.28 -5.50
C ASP A 78 -6.09 3.44 -4.80
N VAL A 79 -7.03 2.53 -5.05
CA VAL A 79 -8.34 2.49 -4.37
C VAL A 79 -8.26 1.66 -3.09
N SER A 80 -7.62 0.50 -3.13
CA SER A 80 -7.63 -0.46 -2.02
C SER A 80 -6.54 -0.23 -0.97
N LYS A 81 -5.38 0.32 -1.36
CA LYS A 81 -4.17 0.39 -0.51
C LYS A 81 -4.38 1.11 0.82
N TRP A 82 -5.21 2.16 0.86
CA TRP A 82 -5.48 2.92 2.09
C TRP A 82 -6.36 2.16 3.08
N THR A 83 -7.36 1.44 2.59
CA THR A 83 -8.17 0.53 3.40
C THR A 83 -7.33 -0.61 3.95
N LEU A 84 -6.48 -1.20 3.10
CA LEU A 84 -5.55 -2.26 3.50
C LEU A 84 -4.51 -1.76 4.51
N HIS A 85 -4.03 -0.52 4.38
CA HIS A 85 -3.11 0.11 5.32
C HIS A 85 -3.74 0.24 6.70
N THR A 86 -4.98 0.71 6.76
CA THR A 86 -5.75 0.85 8.00
C THR A 86 -5.98 -0.51 8.68
N ALA A 87 -6.16 -1.57 7.90
CA ALA A 87 -6.34 -2.93 8.40
C ALA A 87 -5.02 -3.67 8.75
N ALA A 88 -3.86 -3.15 8.32
CA ALA A 88 -2.59 -3.83 8.50
C ALA A 88 -2.16 -3.82 9.98
N PRO A 89 -1.97 -4.99 10.62
CA PRO A 89 -1.78 -5.09 12.07
C PRO A 89 -0.34 -4.77 12.51
N SER A 90 0.62 -4.70 11.59
CA SER A 90 2.04 -4.54 11.89
C SER A 90 2.77 -3.71 10.84
N ALA A 91 3.96 -3.22 11.22
CA ALA A 91 4.87 -2.55 10.30
C ALA A 91 5.34 -3.48 9.16
N LYS A 92 5.52 -4.79 9.43
CA LYS A 92 5.85 -5.79 8.40
C LYS A 92 4.72 -5.93 7.36
N ALA A 93 3.47 -5.99 7.81
CA ALA A 93 2.32 -6.01 6.91
C ALA A 93 2.25 -4.72 6.07
N ARG A 94 2.45 -3.55 6.70
CA ARG A 94 2.51 -2.27 5.98
C ARG A 94 3.65 -2.22 4.96
N PHE A 95 4.83 -2.74 5.29
CA PHE A 95 5.95 -2.82 4.35
C PHE A 95 5.55 -3.61 3.11
N TYR A 96 5.04 -4.84 3.28
CA TYR A 96 4.64 -5.66 2.15
C TYR A 96 3.51 -5.04 1.32
N LEU A 97 2.55 -4.41 1.98
CA LEU A 97 1.48 -3.68 1.30
C LEU A 97 2.05 -2.58 0.39
N TRP A 98 2.85 -1.67 0.96
CA TRP A 98 3.34 -0.50 0.23
C TRP A 98 4.39 -0.87 -0.81
N ALA A 99 5.25 -1.85 -0.53
CA ALA A 99 6.19 -2.36 -1.52
C ALA A 99 5.48 -3.06 -2.68
N THR A 100 4.39 -3.80 -2.41
CA THR A 100 3.53 -4.38 -3.47
C THR A 100 2.84 -3.28 -4.29
N ALA A 101 2.31 -2.24 -3.63
CA ALA A 101 1.73 -1.09 -4.30
C ALA A 101 2.76 -0.39 -5.20
N LEU A 102 3.98 -0.21 -4.71
CA LEU A 102 5.10 0.39 -5.43
C LEU A 102 5.50 -0.44 -6.66
N ALA A 103 5.67 -1.75 -6.49
CA ALA A 103 6.05 -2.66 -7.58
C ALA A 103 5.02 -2.68 -8.72
N ARG A 104 3.74 -2.44 -8.41
CA ARG A 104 2.65 -2.41 -9.39
C ARG A 104 2.41 -1.01 -9.97
N SER A 105 2.63 0.01 -9.17
CA SER A 105 2.46 1.42 -9.53
C SER A 105 3.59 2.24 -8.90
N PRO A 106 4.71 2.44 -9.64
CA PRO A 106 5.87 3.16 -9.14
C PRO A 106 5.58 4.66 -8.93
N THR A 107 5.09 5.02 -7.75
CA THR A 107 4.78 6.40 -7.36
C THR A 107 5.58 6.82 -6.14
N GLY A 108 5.82 8.12 -6.00
CA GLY A 108 6.50 8.67 -4.82
C GLY A 108 5.76 8.35 -3.53
N GLU A 109 4.42 8.36 -3.55
CA GLU A 109 3.60 8.03 -2.39
C GLU A 109 3.86 6.60 -1.92
N ASN A 110 3.79 5.64 -2.85
CA ASN A 110 4.07 4.24 -2.54
C ASN A 110 5.52 4.06 -2.05
N GLN A 111 6.49 4.77 -2.63
CA GLN A 111 7.90 4.73 -2.19
C GLN A 111 8.07 5.29 -0.77
N TYR A 112 7.43 6.42 -0.46
CA TYR A 112 7.53 7.09 0.83
C TYR A 112 6.92 6.21 1.94
N PHE A 113 5.75 5.65 1.72
CA PHE A 113 5.13 4.79 2.72
C PHE A 113 5.82 3.42 2.86
N THR A 114 6.50 2.94 1.80
CA THR A 114 7.43 1.80 1.92
C THR A 114 8.60 2.16 2.84
N ALA A 115 9.20 3.34 2.66
CA ALA A 115 10.29 3.83 3.52
C ALA A 115 9.84 4.01 4.98
N GLN A 116 8.64 4.57 5.19
CA GLN A 116 8.08 4.76 6.52
C GLN A 116 7.82 3.44 7.25
N ALA A 117 7.32 2.41 6.55
CA ALA A 117 7.11 1.09 7.15
C ALA A 117 8.44 0.41 7.56
N LEU A 118 9.50 0.56 6.76
CA LEU A 118 10.85 0.10 7.13
C LEU A 118 11.38 0.86 8.35
N HIS A 119 11.17 2.18 8.40
CA HIS A 119 11.54 3.01 9.54
C HIS A 119 10.80 2.58 10.82
N GLU A 120 9.52 2.26 10.70
CA GLU A 120 8.73 1.74 11.81
C GLU A 120 9.26 0.39 12.30
N LEU A 121 9.59 -0.54 11.39
CA LEU A 121 10.23 -1.81 11.74
C LEU A 121 11.53 -1.59 12.51
N PHE A 122 12.44 -0.75 12.00
CA PHE A 122 13.68 -0.41 12.67
C PHE A 122 13.43 0.19 14.06
N THR A 123 12.43 1.05 14.21
CA THR A 123 12.07 1.66 15.51
C THR A 123 11.73 0.59 16.54
N ILE A 124 11.09 -0.51 16.12
CA ILE A 124 10.61 -1.57 17.00
C ILE A 124 11.69 -2.63 17.27
N ASN A 125 12.51 -2.98 16.27
CA ASN A 125 13.43 -4.12 16.35
C ASN A 125 14.91 -3.75 16.41
N ALA A 126 15.26 -2.47 16.19
CA ALA A 126 16.63 -1.95 16.12
C ALA A 126 17.55 -2.67 15.10
N ASP A 127 16.98 -3.32 14.08
CA ASP A 127 17.74 -4.03 13.05
C ASP A 127 18.42 -3.03 12.10
N VAL A 128 19.75 -3.06 12.08
CA VAL A 128 20.58 -2.16 11.27
C VAL A 128 20.39 -2.40 9.77
N ALA A 129 20.14 -3.63 9.33
CA ALA A 129 19.87 -3.91 7.93
C ALA A 129 18.56 -3.24 7.47
N ILE A 130 17.54 -3.25 8.34
CA ILE A 130 16.26 -2.57 8.07
C ILE A 130 16.43 -1.05 8.11
N LYS A 131 17.24 -0.53 9.04
CA LYS A 131 17.60 0.90 9.08
C LYS A 131 18.25 1.35 7.76
N ASP A 132 19.28 0.62 7.32
CA ASP A 132 20.01 0.96 6.10
C ASP A 132 19.09 0.89 4.88
N HIS A 133 18.19 -0.09 4.85
CA HIS A 133 17.18 -0.21 3.80
C HIS A 133 16.12 0.91 3.83
N ALA A 134 15.71 1.36 5.02
CA ALA A 134 14.85 2.53 5.17
C ALA A 134 15.50 3.80 4.61
N LEU A 135 16.81 3.99 4.86
CA LEU A 135 17.57 5.11 4.33
C LEU A 135 17.65 5.08 2.79
N LEU A 136 17.86 3.90 2.20
CA LEU A 136 17.80 3.72 0.74
C LEU A 136 16.42 4.07 0.19
N ALA A 137 15.34 3.63 0.85
CA ALA A 137 13.97 3.91 0.43
C ALA A 137 13.63 5.41 0.52
N TYR A 138 14.03 6.09 1.60
CA TYR A 138 13.86 7.55 1.73
C TYR A 138 14.66 8.32 0.68
N ARG A 139 15.91 7.91 0.44
CA ARG A 139 16.72 8.50 -0.63
C ARG A 139 16.08 8.30 -2.01
N SER A 140 15.47 7.13 -2.26
CA SER A 140 14.75 6.87 -3.51
C SER A 140 13.58 7.84 -3.74
N VAL A 141 12.88 8.27 -2.68
CA VAL A 141 11.86 9.35 -2.79
C VAL A 141 12.50 10.62 -3.35
N LEU A 142 13.66 11.02 -2.83
CA LEU A 142 14.34 12.24 -3.24
C LEU A 142 14.99 12.12 -4.63
N ASP A 143 15.54 10.96 -4.97
CA ASP A 143 16.28 10.75 -6.22
C ASP A 143 15.32 10.52 -7.40
N ASN A 144 14.25 9.74 -7.21
CA ASN A 144 13.36 9.30 -8.28
C ASN A 144 11.99 10.00 -8.28
N PHE A 145 11.56 10.55 -7.14
CA PHE A 145 10.19 11.06 -6.95
C PHE A 145 10.15 12.46 -6.30
N PHE A 146 11.19 13.28 -6.53
CA PHE A 146 11.39 14.55 -5.82
C PHE A 146 10.16 15.48 -5.84
N GLY A 147 9.50 15.60 -7.00
CA GLY A 147 8.33 16.47 -7.20
C GLY A 147 6.99 15.82 -6.84
N SER A 148 6.99 14.59 -6.32
CA SER A 148 5.76 13.90 -5.95
C SER A 148 5.17 14.45 -4.65
N VAL A 149 3.86 14.28 -4.51
CA VAL A 149 3.06 14.71 -3.35
C VAL A 149 2.29 13.52 -2.79
N THR A 150 1.85 13.64 -1.55
CA THR A 150 0.80 12.80 -0.94
C THR A 150 -0.34 13.71 -0.51
N TYR A 151 -1.55 13.16 -0.39
CA TYR A 151 -2.71 13.93 0.06
C TYR A 151 -3.06 13.58 1.51
N ILE A 152 -3.19 14.62 2.34
CA ILE A 152 -3.54 14.48 3.75
C ILE A 152 -4.90 15.13 4.00
N ALA A 153 -5.73 14.48 4.83
CA ALA A 153 -7.03 15.01 5.21
C ALA A 153 -6.89 16.25 6.09
N ALA A 154 -7.48 17.36 5.66
CA ALA A 154 -7.63 18.59 6.42
C ALA A 154 -8.90 18.52 7.29
N THR A 155 -8.89 17.64 8.29
CA THR A 155 -10.06 17.39 9.17
C THR A 155 -10.54 18.63 9.94
N TRP A 156 -9.68 19.65 10.07
CA TRP A 156 -10.02 20.95 10.66
C TRP A 156 -10.81 21.88 9.72
N VAL A 157 -10.82 21.60 8.41
CA VAL A 157 -11.61 22.35 7.43
C VAL A 157 -12.97 21.70 7.23
N GLY A 158 -12.99 20.37 7.11
CA GLY A 158 -14.21 19.60 6.93
C GLY A 158 -13.93 18.13 6.58
N PRO A 159 -14.98 17.31 6.51
CA PRO A 159 -14.86 15.96 5.96
C PRO A 159 -14.46 16.05 4.48
N ASP A 160 -13.67 15.10 4.02
CA ASP A 160 -13.25 14.93 2.63
C ASP A 160 -12.50 16.12 1.98
N VAL A 161 -11.95 17.03 2.80
CA VAL A 161 -11.02 18.05 2.32
C VAL A 161 -9.60 17.52 2.43
N TYR A 162 -8.86 17.54 1.32
CA TYR A 162 -7.47 17.10 1.28
C TYR A 162 -6.57 18.20 0.74
N TYR A 163 -5.34 18.26 1.24
CA TYR A 163 -4.30 19.13 0.71
C TYR A 163 -3.06 18.30 0.36
N ALA A 164 -2.32 18.78 -0.63
CA ALA A 164 -1.10 18.14 -1.07
C ALA A 164 0.07 18.55 -0.17
N GLU A 165 0.86 17.57 0.25
CA GLU A 165 2.14 17.78 0.91
C GLU A 165 3.28 17.25 0.02
N PRO A 166 4.35 18.04 -0.22
CA PRO A 166 5.52 17.57 -0.92
C PRO A 166 6.17 16.40 -0.17
N LEU A 167 6.39 15.28 -0.87
CA LEU A 167 7.00 14.10 -0.25
C LEU A 167 8.44 14.34 0.15
N ALA A 168 9.17 15.18 -0.59
CA ALA A 168 10.53 15.58 -0.22
C ALA A 168 10.55 16.20 1.19
N ASP A 169 9.62 17.10 1.50
CA ASP A 169 9.52 17.75 2.81
C ASP A 169 9.23 16.73 3.91
N LYS A 170 8.36 15.75 3.64
CA LYS A 170 8.08 14.65 4.57
C LYS A 170 9.29 13.73 4.80
N VAL A 171 10.12 13.49 3.78
CA VAL A 171 11.41 12.79 3.93
C VAL A 171 12.33 13.56 4.86
N GLY A 172 12.48 14.87 4.63
CA GLY A 172 13.28 15.74 5.49
C GLY A 172 12.84 15.70 6.95
N ALA A 173 11.54 15.80 7.20
CA ALA A 173 10.97 15.68 8.54
C ALA A 173 11.22 14.30 9.17
N SER A 174 11.02 13.23 8.41
CA SER A 174 11.26 11.84 8.86
C SER A 174 12.73 11.59 9.21
N MET A 175 13.66 12.22 8.49
CA MET A 175 15.09 12.08 8.77
C MET A 175 15.56 12.96 9.94
N TYR A 176 15.08 14.20 10.01
CA TYR A 176 15.54 15.19 10.99
C TYR A 176 14.90 15.00 12.36
N ASN A 177 13.57 14.88 12.44
CA ASN A 177 12.85 14.67 13.70
C ASN A 177 11.63 13.76 13.48
N PRO A 178 11.84 12.42 13.46
CA PRO A 178 10.79 11.43 13.29
C PRO A 178 9.82 11.26 14.48
N THR A 179 10.15 11.82 15.65
CA THR A 179 9.36 11.63 16.88
C THR A 179 7.86 11.95 16.75
N PRO A 180 7.42 13.01 16.05
CA PRO A 180 5.99 13.28 15.85
C PRO A 180 5.24 12.19 15.08
N LEU A 181 5.96 11.34 14.34
CA LEU A 181 5.42 10.17 13.63
C LEU A 181 5.46 8.89 14.49
N GLY A 182 5.94 8.97 15.74
CA GLY A 182 6.18 7.80 16.59
C GLY A 182 7.38 6.96 16.16
N LEU A 183 8.29 7.53 15.36
CA LEU A 183 9.44 6.83 14.78
C LEU A 183 10.75 7.20 15.53
N GLY A 184 11.68 6.24 15.61
CA GLY A 184 13.00 6.42 16.21
C GLY A 184 13.96 7.21 15.33
N LEU A 185 15.12 7.63 15.84
CA LEU A 185 16.11 8.33 15.00
C LEU A 185 16.87 7.34 14.10
N LEU A 186 16.92 7.61 12.79
CA LEU A 186 17.77 6.85 11.85
C LEU A 186 19.27 7.18 12.02
N TYR A 187 19.60 8.37 12.52
CA TYR A 187 20.97 8.79 12.81
C TYR A 187 21.15 9.03 14.31
N ALA A 188 22.39 9.04 14.80
CA ALA A 188 22.65 9.23 16.23
C ALA A 188 22.16 10.58 16.77
N ASN A 189 22.01 11.58 15.90
CA ASN A 189 21.41 12.88 16.20
C ASN A 189 20.95 13.57 14.91
N ASN A 190 20.22 14.68 15.09
CA ASN A 190 19.64 15.44 13.99
C ASN A 190 20.70 16.09 13.08
N THR A 191 21.88 16.45 13.61
CA THR A 191 22.98 17.03 12.82
C THR A 191 23.51 16.03 11.80
N LEU A 192 23.69 14.76 12.19
CA LEU A 192 24.11 13.70 11.27
C LEU A 192 23.03 13.39 10.21
N ALA A 193 21.75 13.55 10.54
CA ALA A 193 20.68 13.43 9.55
C ALA A 193 20.74 14.54 8.48
N LEU A 194 21.03 15.79 8.90
CA LEU A 194 21.22 16.91 7.97
C LEU A 194 22.49 16.72 7.12
N ASP A 195 23.58 16.24 7.71
CA ASP A 195 24.83 15.94 7.00
C ASP A 195 24.62 14.85 5.94
N ALA A 196 23.86 13.80 6.26
CA ALA A 196 23.51 12.76 5.31
C ALA A 196 22.67 13.30 4.13
N LEU A 197 21.65 14.11 4.40
CA LEU A 197 20.86 14.78 3.35
C LEU A 197 21.76 15.64 2.45
N SER A 198 22.67 16.41 3.04
CA SER A 198 23.63 17.25 2.30
C SER A 198 24.54 16.40 1.42
N THR A 199 25.01 15.25 1.94
CA THR A 199 25.84 14.29 1.18
C THR A 199 25.06 13.65 0.03
N TRP A 200 23.73 13.53 0.15
CA TRP A 200 22.87 13.07 -0.93
C TRP A 200 22.53 14.17 -1.95
N GLY A 201 22.94 15.42 -1.72
CA GLY A 201 22.66 16.55 -2.60
C GLY A 201 21.38 17.32 -2.25
N TYR A 202 20.92 17.25 -1.00
CA TYR A 202 19.69 17.87 -0.53
C TYR A 202 19.91 18.72 0.73
N VAL A 203 19.24 19.86 0.83
CA VAL A 203 19.22 20.68 2.05
C VAL A 203 17.84 20.64 2.65
N TYR A 204 17.74 20.32 3.95
CA TYR A 204 16.51 20.46 4.73
C TYR A 204 16.55 21.75 5.55
N ASN A 205 15.63 22.67 5.25
CA ASN A 205 15.45 23.85 6.06
C ASN A 205 14.52 23.54 7.23
N VAL A 206 15.09 23.42 8.43
CA VAL A 206 14.37 23.06 9.66
C VAL A 206 13.37 24.12 10.13
N THR A 207 13.49 25.36 9.64
CA THR A 207 12.56 26.45 10.00
C THR A 207 11.31 26.41 9.14
N THR A 208 11.46 26.15 7.83
CA THR A 208 10.33 26.09 6.90
C THR A 208 9.80 24.67 6.71
N GLY A 209 10.55 23.65 7.10
CA GLY A 209 10.22 22.25 6.88
C GLY A 209 10.40 21.80 5.43
N THR A 210 11.18 22.51 4.62
CA THR A 210 11.28 22.28 3.17
C THR A 210 12.60 21.63 2.76
N ILE A 211 12.56 20.66 1.85
CA ILE A 211 13.75 20.12 1.17
C ILE A 211 14.01 20.90 -0.12
N THR A 212 15.29 21.19 -0.41
CA THR A 212 15.74 21.72 -1.71
C THR A 212 16.86 20.85 -2.28
N LYS A 213 16.85 20.62 -3.60
CA LYS A 213 17.90 19.92 -4.33
C LYS A 213 19.05 20.89 -4.68
N ILE A 214 20.27 20.53 -4.33
CA ILE A 214 21.48 21.27 -4.69
C ILE A 214 21.89 20.76 -6.08
N GLN A 215 21.87 21.63 -7.08
CA GLN A 215 22.34 21.31 -8.44
C GLN A 215 23.85 21.37 -8.54
#